data_AF-A0A5N6KV64-F1
#
_entry.id   AF-A0A5N6KV64-F1
#
_cell.length_a   1.000
_cell.length_b   1.000
_cell.length_c   1.000
_cell.angle_alpha   90.00
_cell.angle_beta   90.00
_cell.angle_gamma   90.00
#
_symmetry.space_group_name_H-M   'P 1'
#
loop_
_entity.id
_entity.type
_entity.pdbx_description
1 polymer ?
#
loop_
_entity_poly.entity_id
_entity_poly.type
_entity_poly.pdbx_seq_one_letter_code
_entity_poly.pdbx_strand_id
1 'polypeptide(L)'
;MSSAAHCEMGQSKSKVRDSFHQRLLIAARKGDIATLDQAVETHINVLDDATLYQSLVCAAAKAKQVATVEHLFTMYPHIRPHPAAHYAAIDGGVDIYQVFLEYFPHLMTCGFGHADSTMALAAMKNDVELIRFLLERGVNPDDAAILDLSFMDLLTYESFLTPERRKVFYDLSLPYSARGNRPSI
;
A
#
# COMPACT_ATOMS: atom_id res chain seq x y z
N MET A 1 47.83 18.37 15.85
CA MET A 1 46.61 17.99 16.60
C MET A 1 45.39 18.54 15.85
N SER A 2 44.85 17.85 14.83
CA SER A 2 43.63 18.32 14.14
C SER A 2 42.92 17.27 13.25
N SER A 3 43.04 15.96 13.54
CA SER A 3 42.42 14.91 12.71
C SER A 3 41.28 14.14 13.42
N ALA A 4 41.27 14.10 14.75
CA ALA A 4 40.25 13.38 15.52
C ALA A 4 38.89 14.13 15.62
N ALA A 5 38.89 15.46 15.66
CA ALA A 5 37.69 16.26 15.91
C ALA A 5 36.69 16.27 14.73
N HIS A 6 37.14 16.00 13.50
CA HIS A 6 36.24 15.93 12.34
C HIS A 6 35.54 14.57 12.18
N CYS A 7 36.09 13.49 12.73
CA CYS A 7 35.49 12.15 12.65
C CYS A 7 34.33 11.99 13.65
N GLU A 8 34.47 12.54 14.87
CA GLU A 8 33.44 12.43 15.92
C GLU A 8 32.18 13.29 15.62
N MET A 9 32.34 14.46 14.97
CA MET A 9 31.19 15.27 14.53
C MET A 9 30.38 14.61 13.41
N GLY A 10 31.01 13.82 12.54
CA GLY A 10 30.33 13.08 11.47
C GLY A 10 29.47 11.93 12.00
N GLN A 11 29.97 11.20 13.00
CA GLN A 11 29.25 10.09 13.64
C GLN A 11 28.10 10.57 14.54
N SER A 12 28.25 11.73 15.20
CA SER A 12 27.20 12.32 16.04
C SER A 12 26.01 12.82 15.21
N LYS A 13 26.25 13.49 14.08
CA LYS A 13 25.17 13.97 13.20
C LYS A 13 24.38 12.84 12.54
N SER A 14 25.02 11.73 12.14
CA SER A 14 24.30 10.60 11.55
C SER A 14 23.41 9.90 12.59
N LYS A 15 23.92 9.67 13.80
CA LYS A 15 23.18 9.01 14.89
C LYS A 15 21.98 9.83 15.36
N VAL A 16 22.11 11.15 15.41
CA VAL A 16 21.00 12.06 15.75
C VAL A 16 19.93 12.03 14.65
N ARG A 17 20.32 12.04 13.38
CA ARG A 17 19.39 11.93 12.23
C ARG A 17 18.62 10.62 12.27
N ASP A 18 19.29 9.50 12.54
CA ASP A 18 18.67 8.18 12.63
C ASP A 18 17.68 8.09 13.79
N SER A 19 18.01 8.67 14.95
CA SER A 19 17.09 8.74 16.10
C SER A 19 15.85 9.59 15.82
N PHE A 20 15.98 10.63 15.01
CA PHE A 20 14.89 11.51 14.65
C PHE A 20 13.95 10.85 13.63
N HIS A 21 14.49 10.23 12.57
CA HIS A 21 13.68 9.44 11.62
C HIS A 21 12.90 8.34 12.34
N GLN A 22 13.55 7.67 13.29
CA GLN A 22 12.90 6.61 14.06
C GLN A 22 11.76 7.13 14.93
N ARG A 23 11.88 8.34 15.51
CA ARG A 23 10.77 8.99 16.23
C ARG A 23 9.59 9.27 15.32
N LEU A 24 9.83 9.79 14.10
CA LEU A 24 8.75 10.05 13.14
C LEU A 24 8.08 8.76 12.67
N LEU A 25 8.85 7.69 12.45
CA LEU A 25 8.28 6.38 12.13
C LEU A 25 7.38 5.85 13.24
N ILE A 26 7.76 6.04 14.50
CA ILE A 26 6.92 5.67 15.66
C ILE A 26 5.66 6.54 15.71
N ALA A 27 5.77 7.85 15.47
CA ALA A 27 4.64 8.76 15.42
C ALA A 27 3.64 8.35 14.33
N ALA A 28 4.13 8.08 13.11
CA ALA A 28 3.31 7.61 12.00
C ALA A 28 2.57 6.30 12.31
N ARG A 29 3.22 5.33 12.97
CA ARG A 29 2.56 4.08 13.39
C ARG A 29 1.48 4.29 14.45
N LYS A 30 1.67 5.28 15.33
CA LYS A 30 0.74 5.59 16.42
C LYS A 30 -0.39 6.54 16.00
N GLY A 31 -0.28 7.15 14.84
CA GLY A 31 -1.20 8.19 14.36
C GLY A 31 -0.98 9.56 15.01
N ASP A 32 0.22 9.83 15.52
CA ASP A 32 0.55 11.08 16.19
C ASP A 32 0.90 12.18 15.17
N ILE A 33 -0.15 12.80 14.62
CA ILE A 33 -0.05 13.86 13.61
C ILE A 33 0.63 15.11 14.18
N ALA A 34 0.39 15.44 15.45
CA ALA A 34 0.98 16.62 16.09
C ALA A 34 2.52 16.56 16.10
N THR A 35 3.10 15.38 16.38
CA THR A 35 4.54 15.17 16.29
C THR A 35 5.05 15.28 14.86
N LEU A 36 4.27 14.83 13.87
CA LEU A 36 4.63 14.95 12.45
C LEU A 36 4.62 16.42 11.99
N ASP A 37 3.60 17.20 12.39
CA ASP A 37 3.50 18.63 12.07
C ASP A 37 4.63 19.43 12.70
N GLN A 38 4.90 19.21 13.98
CA GLN A 38 6.00 19.87 14.68
C GLN A 38 7.35 19.57 14.00
N ALA A 39 7.54 18.35 13.48
CA ALA A 39 8.75 17.96 12.78
C ALA A 39 8.92 18.70 11.44
N VAL A 40 7.83 18.97 10.72
CA VAL A 40 7.83 19.75 9.47
C VAL A 40 8.14 21.22 9.77
N GLU A 41 7.51 21.80 10.81
CA GLU A 41 7.72 23.20 11.20
C GLU A 41 9.15 23.49 11.67
N THR A 42 9.71 22.59 12.48
CA THR A 42 11.04 22.78 13.10
C THR A 42 12.21 22.50 12.17
N HIS A 43 11.98 21.71 11.13
CA HIS A 43 13.00 21.29 10.18
C HIS A 43 12.42 21.34 8.78
N ILE A 44 12.36 22.56 8.23
CA ILE A 44 11.62 23.00 7.04
C ILE A 44 11.51 22.03 5.85
N ASN A 45 12.32 20.98 5.72
CA ASN A 45 12.21 19.98 4.65
C ASN A 45 12.68 18.55 5.05
N VAL A 46 12.30 18.04 6.23
CA VAL A 46 12.63 16.64 6.62
C VAL A 46 12.11 15.60 5.64
N LEU A 47 10.97 15.89 5.00
CA LEU A 47 10.28 14.99 4.10
C LEU A 47 10.60 15.25 2.62
N ASP A 48 11.54 16.15 2.31
CA ASP A 48 12.16 16.21 0.97
C ASP A 48 12.88 14.90 0.64
N ASP A 49 13.31 14.15 1.66
CA ASP A 49 13.75 12.78 1.48
C ASP A 49 12.54 11.89 1.17
N ALA A 50 12.34 11.66 -0.13
CA ALA A 50 11.33 10.73 -0.63
C ALA A 50 11.40 9.38 0.10
N THR A 51 12.58 8.90 0.49
CA THR A 51 12.74 7.63 1.21
C THR A 51 12.08 7.65 2.58
N LEU A 52 12.26 8.74 3.34
CA LEU A 52 11.66 8.89 4.66
C LEU A 52 10.14 9.02 4.53
N TYR A 53 9.67 9.88 3.61
CA TYR A 53 8.24 10.03 3.34
C TYR A 53 7.58 8.68 3.02
N GLN A 54 8.15 7.90 2.09
CA GLN A 54 7.63 6.58 1.75
C GLN A 54 7.62 5.64 2.97
N SER A 55 8.63 5.73 3.83
CA SER A 55 8.71 4.93 5.05
C SER A 55 7.63 5.30 6.07
N LEU A 56 7.29 6.59 6.20
CA LEU A 56 6.20 7.07 7.05
C LEU A 56 4.84 6.60 6.52
N VAL A 57 4.60 6.75 5.22
CA VAL A 57 3.37 6.27 4.57
C VAL A 57 3.22 4.76 4.76
N CYS A 58 4.28 3.97 4.51
CA CYS A 58 4.26 2.53 4.74
C CYS A 58 3.93 2.17 6.20
N ALA A 59 4.50 2.92 7.15
CA ALA A 59 4.34 2.66 8.57
C ALA A 59 2.93 2.99 9.07
N ALA A 60 2.36 4.13 8.63
CA ALA A 60 0.99 4.52 8.94
C ALA A 60 -0.03 3.56 8.29
N ALA A 61 0.18 3.20 7.02
CA ALA A 61 -0.69 2.29 6.28
C ALA A 61 -0.77 0.91 6.94
N LYS A 62 0.38 0.28 7.24
CA LYS A 62 0.42 -1.02 7.94
C LYS A 62 -0.18 -0.98 9.35
N ALA A 63 -0.11 0.18 10.00
CA ALA A 63 -0.70 0.40 11.32
C ALA A 63 -2.17 0.84 11.27
N LYS A 64 -2.78 0.89 10.08
CA LYS A 64 -4.18 1.26 9.85
C LYS A 64 -4.53 2.68 10.30
N GLN A 65 -3.56 3.60 10.23
CA GLN A 65 -3.74 4.99 10.63
C GLN A 65 -4.28 5.84 9.46
N VAL A 66 -5.58 5.74 9.19
CA VAL A 66 -6.28 6.43 8.07
C VAL A 66 -5.99 7.93 8.06
N ALA A 67 -6.29 8.62 9.15
CA ALA A 67 -6.11 10.08 9.25
C ALA A 67 -4.65 10.51 9.04
N THR A 68 -3.69 9.67 9.44
CA THR A 68 -2.26 9.98 9.24
C THR A 68 -1.84 9.80 7.79
N VAL A 69 -2.36 8.79 7.08
CA VAL A 69 -2.11 8.62 5.65
C VAL A 69 -2.68 9.79 4.86
N GLU A 70 -3.94 10.17 5.12
CA GLU A 70 -4.58 11.34 4.51
C GLU A 70 -3.78 12.61 4.74
N HIS A 71 -3.33 12.81 5.98
CA HIS A 71 -2.53 13.97 6.35
C HIS A 71 -1.19 14.01 5.59
N LEU A 72 -0.47 12.89 5.51
CA LEU A 72 0.77 12.79 4.76
C LEU A 72 0.57 13.08 3.26
N PHE A 73 -0.50 12.57 2.66
CA PHE A 73 -0.82 12.84 1.25
C PHE A 73 -1.24 14.29 1.00
N THR A 74 -1.94 14.90 1.96
CA THR A 74 -2.31 16.32 1.90
C THR A 74 -1.08 17.22 1.98
N MET A 75 -0.11 16.88 2.83
CA MET A 75 1.12 17.66 2.97
C MET A 75 2.04 17.51 1.74
N TYR A 76 2.04 16.35 1.07
CA TYR A 76 2.95 16.05 -0.04
C TYR A 76 2.20 15.52 -1.28
N PRO A 77 1.29 16.30 -1.88
CA PRO A 77 0.41 15.84 -2.96
C PRO A 77 1.16 15.50 -4.26
N HIS A 78 2.40 16.00 -4.40
CA HIS A 78 3.25 15.74 -5.55
C HIS A 78 3.99 14.40 -5.46
N ILE A 79 4.15 13.83 -4.27
CA ILE A 79 4.89 12.59 -4.09
C ILE A 79 3.96 11.41 -4.31
N ARG A 80 4.20 10.67 -5.39
CA ARG A 80 3.49 9.42 -5.68
C ARG A 80 3.93 8.32 -4.71
N PRO A 81 3.01 7.47 -4.23
CA PRO A 81 3.39 6.34 -3.39
C PRO A 81 4.23 5.34 -4.19
N HIS A 82 5.32 4.88 -3.58
CA HIS A 82 6.16 3.82 -4.13
C HIS A 82 5.38 2.49 -4.10
N PRO A 83 5.68 1.49 -4.97
CA PRO A 83 5.03 0.18 -4.91
C PRO A 83 5.01 -0.46 -3.50
N ALA A 84 6.05 -0.25 -2.70
CA ALA A 84 6.08 -0.69 -1.30
C ALA A 84 4.99 -0.06 -0.41
N ALA A 85 4.66 1.22 -0.63
CA ALA A 85 3.57 1.91 0.06
C ALA A 85 2.19 1.40 -0.41
N HIS A 86 2.06 1.07 -1.70
CA HIS A 86 0.85 0.45 -2.24
C HIS A 86 0.61 -0.94 -1.63
N TYR A 87 1.64 -1.79 -1.52
CA TYR A 87 1.56 -3.05 -0.76
C TYR A 87 1.16 -2.83 0.69
N ALA A 88 1.76 -1.84 1.36
CA ALA A 88 1.44 -1.50 2.74
C ALA A 88 -0.03 -1.05 2.91
N ALA A 89 -0.60 -0.36 1.93
CA ALA A 89 -2.01 0.03 1.93
C ALA A 89 -2.92 -1.19 1.88
N ILE A 90 -2.62 -2.14 1.00
CA ILE A 90 -3.35 -3.40 0.87
C ILE A 90 -3.23 -4.22 2.16
N ASP A 91 -2.04 -4.32 2.77
CA ASP A 91 -1.87 -4.96 4.09
C ASP A 91 -2.65 -4.24 5.20
N GLY A 92 -2.81 -2.92 5.09
CA GLY A 92 -3.58 -2.09 6.02
C GLY A 92 -5.09 -2.35 5.98
N GLY A 93 -5.59 -2.95 4.89
CA GLY A 93 -6.99 -3.26 4.68
C GLY A 93 -7.71 -2.24 3.79
N VAL A 94 -8.99 -2.50 3.54
CA VAL A 94 -9.81 -1.77 2.57
C VAL A 94 -9.91 -0.27 2.87
N ASP A 95 -10.06 0.12 4.14
CA ASP A 95 -10.16 1.54 4.53
C ASP A 95 -8.91 2.34 4.12
N ILE A 96 -7.72 1.80 4.40
CA ILE A 96 -6.46 2.43 4.00
C ILE A 96 -6.31 2.42 2.49
N TYR A 97 -6.66 1.31 1.84
CA TYR A 97 -6.55 1.21 0.41
C TYR A 97 -7.49 2.18 -0.32
N GLN A 98 -8.67 2.43 0.23
CA GLN A 98 -9.60 3.42 -0.27
C GLN A 98 -8.98 4.82 -0.25
N VAL A 99 -8.33 5.25 0.84
CA VAL A 99 -7.60 6.53 0.89
C VAL A 99 -6.55 6.59 -0.23
N PHE A 100 -5.78 5.53 -0.44
CA PHE A 100 -4.81 5.50 -1.54
C PHE A 100 -5.48 5.70 -2.91
N LEU A 101 -6.63 5.08 -3.16
CA LEU A 101 -7.36 5.24 -4.42
C LEU A 101 -7.98 6.63 -4.60
N GLU A 102 -8.40 7.29 -3.52
CA GLU A 102 -8.94 8.65 -3.56
C GLU A 102 -7.88 9.67 -4.03
N TYR A 103 -6.64 9.52 -3.56
CA TYR A 103 -5.52 10.39 -3.99
C TYR A 103 -4.85 9.90 -5.27
N PHE A 104 -4.88 8.59 -5.52
CA PHE A 104 -4.17 7.95 -6.63
C PHE A 104 -5.03 6.88 -7.33
N PRO A 105 -6.06 7.27 -8.12
CA PRO A 105 -6.99 6.32 -8.72
C PRO A 105 -6.35 5.28 -9.64
N HIS A 106 -5.23 5.64 -10.28
CA HIS A 106 -4.46 4.74 -11.16
C HIS A 106 -3.90 3.51 -10.44
N LEU A 107 -3.81 3.52 -9.10
CA LEU A 107 -3.32 2.38 -8.34
C LEU A 107 -4.27 1.18 -8.39
N MET A 108 -5.54 1.39 -8.73
CA MET A 108 -6.53 0.31 -8.80
C MET A 108 -6.19 -0.75 -9.87
N THR A 109 -5.55 -0.32 -10.95
CA THR A 109 -5.19 -1.18 -12.10
C THR A 109 -3.68 -1.23 -12.33
N CYS A 110 -2.87 -0.61 -11.47
CA CYS A 110 -1.43 -0.68 -11.62
C CYS A 110 -0.92 -2.06 -11.20
N GLY A 111 0.00 -2.64 -11.98
CA GLY A 111 0.73 -3.82 -11.59
C GLY A 111 1.82 -3.50 -10.58
N PHE A 112 2.03 -4.40 -9.64
CA PHE A 112 3.09 -4.26 -8.64
C PHE A 112 3.61 -5.66 -8.25
N GLY A 113 4.92 -5.85 -8.45
CA GLY A 113 5.63 -7.10 -8.22
C GLY A 113 5.14 -8.27 -9.08
N HIS A 114 5.16 -9.49 -8.53
CA HIS A 114 4.84 -10.72 -9.27
C HIS A 114 3.35 -11.04 -9.40
N ALA A 115 2.48 -10.29 -8.71
CA ALA A 115 1.04 -10.52 -8.76
C ALA A 115 0.37 -9.80 -9.93
N ASP A 116 1.08 -8.91 -10.64
CA ASP A 116 0.61 -8.06 -11.78
C ASP A 116 -0.67 -7.23 -11.58
N SER A 117 -1.47 -7.47 -10.53
CA SER A 117 -2.69 -6.73 -10.20
C SER A 117 -3.05 -6.83 -8.70
N THR A 118 -3.83 -5.87 -8.21
CA THR A 118 -4.36 -5.92 -6.83
C THR A 118 -5.32 -7.09 -6.63
N MET A 119 -6.09 -7.45 -7.66
CA MET A 119 -7.03 -8.58 -7.61
C MET A 119 -6.30 -9.91 -7.38
N ALA A 120 -5.22 -10.14 -8.12
CA ALA A 120 -4.38 -11.32 -7.98
C ALA A 120 -3.76 -11.40 -6.57
N LEU A 121 -3.24 -10.29 -6.05
CA LEU A 121 -2.70 -10.27 -4.69
C LEU A 121 -3.77 -10.57 -3.64
N ALA A 122 -4.98 -10.01 -3.80
CA ALA A 122 -6.10 -10.28 -2.92
C ALA A 122 -6.49 -11.77 -2.94
N ALA A 123 -6.46 -12.39 -4.13
CA ALA A 123 -6.70 -13.83 -4.30
C ALA A 123 -5.64 -14.68 -3.58
N MET A 124 -4.36 -14.38 -3.80
CA MET A 124 -3.25 -15.09 -3.15
C MET A 124 -3.31 -14.99 -1.62
N LYS A 125 -3.76 -13.85 -1.10
CA LYS A 125 -3.92 -13.61 0.34
C LYS A 125 -5.23 -14.16 0.91
N ASN A 126 -6.15 -14.61 0.06
CA ASN A 126 -7.52 -14.94 0.44
C ASN A 126 -8.22 -13.76 1.16
N ASP A 127 -8.02 -12.55 0.64
CA ASP A 127 -8.61 -11.32 1.16
C ASP A 127 -9.99 -11.08 0.50
N VAL A 128 -11.01 -11.72 1.08
CA VAL A 128 -12.39 -11.67 0.58
C VAL A 128 -12.96 -10.24 0.61
N GLU A 129 -12.56 -9.45 1.59
CA GLU A 129 -13.02 -8.07 1.75
C GLU A 129 -12.48 -7.19 0.62
N LEU A 130 -11.18 -7.30 0.34
CA LEU A 130 -10.56 -6.58 -0.77
C LEU A 130 -11.11 -7.05 -2.12
N ILE A 131 -11.36 -8.35 -2.32
CA ILE A 131 -11.95 -8.86 -3.56
C ILE A 131 -13.35 -8.28 -3.77
N ARG A 132 -14.20 -8.27 -2.73
CA ARG A 132 -15.52 -7.64 -2.80
C ARG A 132 -15.40 -6.17 -3.16
N PHE A 133 -14.52 -5.43 -2.48
CA PHE A 133 -14.27 -4.01 -2.72
C PHE A 133 -13.85 -3.73 -4.17
N LEU A 134 -12.97 -4.55 -4.75
CA LEU A 134 -12.51 -4.41 -6.13
C LEU A 134 -13.63 -4.70 -7.13
N LEU A 135 -14.40 -5.77 -6.93
CA LEU A 135 -15.53 -6.14 -7.78
C LEU A 135 -16.64 -5.08 -7.78
N GLU A 136 -16.95 -4.50 -6.61
CA GLU A 136 -17.91 -3.41 -6.47
C GLU A 136 -17.47 -2.15 -7.24
N ARG A 137 -16.17 -1.95 -7.41
CA ARG A 137 -15.58 -0.87 -8.22
C ARG A 137 -15.42 -1.22 -9.70
N GLY A 138 -15.93 -2.37 -10.12
CA GLY A 138 -15.96 -2.78 -11.52
C GLY A 138 -14.66 -3.37 -12.04
N VAL A 139 -13.68 -3.68 -11.17
CA VAL A 139 -12.47 -4.40 -11.59
C VAL A 139 -12.87 -5.75 -12.17
N ASN A 140 -12.45 -6.01 -13.40
CA ASN A 140 -12.72 -7.27 -14.06
C ASN A 140 -11.93 -8.38 -13.36
N PRO A 141 -12.59 -9.45 -12.86
CA PRO A 141 -11.87 -10.56 -12.25
C PRO A 141 -10.86 -11.19 -13.22
N ASP A 142 -11.13 -11.21 -14.53
CA ASP A 142 -10.23 -11.84 -15.50
C ASP A 142 -8.95 -11.02 -15.77
N ASP A 143 -8.90 -9.75 -15.35
CA ASP A 143 -7.69 -8.90 -15.45
C ASP A 143 -6.62 -9.30 -14.42
N ALA A 144 -6.96 -10.19 -13.47
CA ALA A 144 -5.98 -10.72 -12.54
C ALA A 144 -5.10 -11.75 -13.23
N ALA A 145 -4.02 -11.30 -13.87
CA ALA A 145 -2.98 -12.19 -14.35
C ALA A 145 -2.05 -12.57 -13.18
N ILE A 146 -1.89 -13.85 -12.89
CA ILE A 146 -0.73 -14.38 -12.16
C ILE A 146 -0.01 -15.32 -13.10
N LEU A 147 1.20 -14.97 -13.54
CA LEU A 147 2.00 -15.87 -14.41
C LEU A 147 1.21 -16.34 -15.65
N ASP A 148 0.55 -15.41 -16.35
CA ASP A 148 -0.36 -15.64 -17.50
C ASP A 148 -1.66 -16.41 -17.19
N LEU A 149 -1.96 -16.72 -15.92
CA LEU A 149 -3.22 -17.33 -15.48
C LEU A 149 -4.22 -16.26 -15.05
N SER A 150 -5.47 -16.36 -15.50
CA SER A 150 -6.55 -15.47 -15.02
C SER A 150 -6.92 -15.78 -13.57
N PHE A 151 -7.65 -14.86 -12.91
CA PHE A 151 -8.26 -15.13 -11.60
C PHE A 151 -9.05 -16.43 -11.59
N MET A 152 -9.80 -16.69 -12.66
CA MET A 152 -10.63 -17.89 -12.79
C MET A 152 -9.78 -19.16 -12.88
N ASP A 153 -8.63 -19.11 -13.55
CA ASP A 153 -7.70 -20.23 -13.62
C ASP A 153 -7.14 -20.56 -12.23
N LEU A 154 -6.82 -19.55 -11.41
CA LEU A 154 -6.36 -19.75 -10.03
C LEU A 154 -7.42 -20.42 -9.15
N LEU A 155 -8.71 -20.14 -9.39
CA LEU A 155 -9.80 -20.81 -8.67
C LEU A 155 -9.87 -22.32 -8.98
N THR A 156 -9.26 -22.79 -10.06
CA THR A 156 -9.27 -24.22 -10.43
C THR A 156 -8.12 -25.03 -9.80
N TYR A 157 -7.07 -24.37 -9.31
CA TYR A 157 -5.94 -25.04 -8.66
C TYR A 157 -6.25 -25.34 -7.18
N GLU A 158 -6.42 -26.62 -6.86
CA GLU A 158 -6.70 -27.07 -5.48
C GLU A 158 -5.60 -26.70 -4.47
N SER A 159 -4.37 -26.50 -4.94
CA SER A 159 -3.24 -26.07 -4.13
C SER A 159 -3.35 -24.61 -3.68
N PHE A 160 -4.13 -23.78 -4.37
CA PHE A 160 -4.25 -22.34 -4.08
C PHE A 160 -5.46 -22.00 -3.21
N LEU A 161 -6.60 -22.69 -3.39
CA LEU A 161 -7.85 -22.35 -2.70
C LEU A 161 -8.63 -23.59 -2.24
N THR A 162 -9.05 -23.59 -0.97
CA THR A 162 -9.92 -24.64 -0.42
C THR A 162 -11.29 -24.64 -1.12
N PRO A 163 -12.03 -25.75 -1.13
CA PRO A 163 -13.35 -25.83 -1.78
C PRO A 163 -14.33 -24.74 -1.31
N GLU A 164 -14.31 -24.40 -0.03
CA GLU A 164 -15.14 -23.35 0.56
C GLU A 164 -14.78 -21.97 0.02
N ARG A 165 -13.48 -21.71 -0.15
CA ARG A 165 -12.97 -20.46 -0.71
C ARG A 165 -13.33 -20.33 -2.19
N ARG A 166 -13.20 -21.41 -2.96
CA ARG A 166 -13.65 -21.46 -4.36
C ARG A 166 -15.13 -21.06 -4.47
N LYS A 167 -15.99 -21.64 -3.63
CA LYS A 167 -17.42 -21.32 -3.62
C LYS A 167 -17.67 -19.83 -3.36
N VAL A 168 -16.99 -19.22 -2.38
CA VAL A 168 -17.12 -17.79 -2.09
C VAL A 168 -16.71 -16.94 -3.30
N PHE A 169 -15.61 -17.28 -3.97
CA PHE A 169 -15.15 -16.53 -5.14
C PHE A 169 -16.03 -16.71 -6.39
N TYR A 170 -16.58 -17.92 -6.60
CA TYR A 170 -17.60 -18.15 -7.61
C TYR A 170 -18.86 -17.31 -7.32
N ASP A 171 -19.36 -17.34 -6.08
CA ASP A 171 -20.55 -16.58 -5.68
C ASP A 171 -20.36 -15.06 -5.87
N LEU A 172 -19.14 -14.56 -5.67
CA LEU A 172 -18.79 -13.14 -5.87
C LEU A 172 -18.60 -12.74 -7.34
N SER A 173 -18.17 -13.64 -8.21
CA SER A 173 -17.90 -13.36 -9.63
C SER A 173 -19.12 -13.61 -10.55
N LEU A 174 -20.07 -14.45 -10.13
CA LEU A 174 -21.31 -14.74 -10.87
C LEU A 174 -22.12 -13.49 -11.30
N PRO A 175 -22.30 -12.45 -10.47
CA PRO A 175 -22.99 -11.22 -10.87
C PRO A 175 -22.26 -10.44 -11.97
N TYR A 176 -20.94 -10.64 -12.13
CA TYR A 176 -20.12 -9.98 -13.14
C TYR A 176 -20.27 -10.69 -14.50
N SER A 177 -20.21 -12.02 -14.50
CA SER A 177 -20.44 -12.85 -15.71
C SER A 177 -21.85 -12.70 -16.29
N ALA A 178 -22.85 -12.44 -15.44
CA ALA A 178 -24.25 -12.24 -15.86
C ALA A 178 -24.50 -10.87 -16.53
N ARG A 179 -23.57 -9.91 -16.45
CA ARG A 179 -23.71 -8.55 -17.02
C ARG A 179 -23.28 -8.42 -18.49
N GLY A 180 -22.95 -9.52 -19.16
CA GLY A 180 -22.71 -9.53 -20.61
C GLY A 180 -21.35 -9.02 -21.09
N ASN A 181 -20.45 -8.60 -20.19
CA ASN A 181 -19.06 -8.30 -20.53
C ASN A 181 -18.20 -9.56 -20.47
N ARG A 182 -18.32 -10.44 -21.46
CA ARG A 182 -17.20 -11.30 -21.84
C ARG A 182 -16.43 -10.56 -22.94
N PRO A 183 -15.10 -10.39 -22.84
CA PRO A 183 -14.31 -10.15 -24.03
C PRO A 183 -14.56 -11.31 -24.99
N SER A 184 -14.81 -10.99 -26.26
CA SER A 184 -14.78 -12.01 -27.30
C SER A 184 -13.35 -12.57 -27.33
N ILE A 185 -13.26 -13.89 -27.23
CA ILE A 185 -12.04 -14.68 -27.38
C ILE A 185 -11.28 -14.26 -28.63
#